data_AF-A0A7Y8HM89-F1
#
_entry.id   AF-A0A7Y8HM89-F1
#
_cell.length_a   1.000
_cell.length_b   1.000
_cell.length_c   1.000
_cell.angle_alpha   90.00
_cell.angle_beta   90.00
_cell.angle_gamma   90.00
#
_symmetry.space_group_name_H-M   'P 1'
#
loop_
_entity.id
_entity.type
_entity.pdbx_description
1 polymer ?
#
loop_
_entity_poly.entity_id
_entity_poly.type
_entity_poly.pdbx_seq_one_letter_code
_entity_poly.pdbx_strand_id
1 'polypeptide(L)'
;MPPEIESLDEYLKPIFDYLSQNSQKGDFAFISGDFGATYKCVNFSKNINLLAVYATTKREVFEVIENGEVKKISKFRHVRFRRYF
;
A
#
# COMPACT_ATOMS: atom_id res chain seq x y z
N MET A 1 9.74 -7.89 1.75
CA MET A 1 9.79 -8.53 3.08
C MET A 1 10.73 -9.71 2.99
N PRO A 2 11.57 -9.99 3.99
CA PRO A 2 12.45 -11.17 3.97
C PRO A 2 11.59 -12.43 3.83
N PRO A 3 11.77 -13.25 2.78
CA PRO A 3 10.94 -14.43 2.57
C PRO A 3 11.33 -15.61 3.49
N GLU A 4 12.47 -15.54 4.18
CA GLU A 4 13.01 -16.61 5.02
C GLU A 4 12.50 -16.57 6.46
N ILE A 5 11.87 -15.47 6.89
CA ILE A 5 11.38 -15.30 8.26
C ILE A 5 9.91 -15.72 8.36
N GLU A 6 9.59 -16.48 9.41
CA GLU A 6 8.23 -16.97 9.65
C GLU A 6 7.26 -15.86 10.08
N SER A 7 7.73 -14.91 10.91
CA SER A 7 6.94 -13.77 11.36
C SER A 7 7.56 -12.44 10.98
N LEU A 8 6.69 -11.51 10.58
CA LEU A 8 7.02 -10.11 10.32
C LEU A 8 6.98 -9.23 11.58
N ASP A 9 6.64 -9.74 12.76
CA ASP A 9 6.36 -8.89 13.95
C ASP A 9 7.57 -8.02 14.35
N GLU A 10 8.74 -8.63 14.54
CA GLU A 10 9.97 -7.91 14.86
C GLU A 10 10.37 -6.92 13.75
N TYR A 11 10.15 -7.32 12.49
CA TYR A 11 10.47 -6.48 11.34
C TYR A 11 9.57 -5.23 11.26
N LEU A 12 8.31 -5.35 11.67
CA LEU A 12 7.33 -4.27 11.64
C LEU A 12 7.31 -3.41 12.91
N LYS A 13 7.93 -3.88 14.00
CA LYS A 13 7.97 -3.16 15.27
C LYS A 13 8.43 -1.69 15.13
N PRO A 14 9.48 -1.35 14.37
CA PRO A 14 9.88 0.05 14.21
C PRO A 14 8.81 0.93 13.55
N ILE A 15 8.01 0.35 12.65
CA ILE A 15 6.91 1.05 11.97
C ILE A 15 5.78 1.31 12.96
N PHE A 16 5.45 0.32 13.80
CA PHE A 16 4.43 0.46 14.84
C PHE A 16 4.82 1.49 15.89
N ASP A 17 6.07 1.44 16.36
CA ASP A 17 6.61 2.43 17.31
C ASP A 17 6.56 3.84 16.71
N TYR A 18 6.92 4.01 15.43
CA TYR A 18 6.84 5.28 14.73
C TYR A 18 5.40 5.81 14.66
N LEU A 19 4.44 4.97 14.26
CA LEU A 19 3.04 5.36 14.19
C LEU A 19 2.50 5.78 15.57
N SER A 20 2.80 5.02 16.63
CA SER A 20 2.37 5.37 17.99
C SER A 20 2.93 6.69 18.50
N GLN A 21 4.17 7.04 18.13
CA GLN A 21 4.83 8.26 18.61
C GLN A 21 4.50 9.51 17.76
N ASN A 22 4.13 9.32 16.49
CA ASN A 22 4.06 10.41 15.51
C ASN A 22 2.68 10.61 14.88
N SER A 23 1.63 9.98 15.41
CA SER A 23 0.27 10.15 14.88
C SER A 23 -0.75 10.45 15.98
N GLN A 24 -1.86 11.04 15.58
CA GLN A 24 -2.99 11.34 16.43
C GLN A 24 -4.24 10.63 15.93
N LYS A 25 -5.21 10.44 16.84
CA LYS A 25 -6.51 9.86 16.51
C LYS A 25 -7.14 10.60 15.32
N GLY A 26 -7.54 9.84 14.30
CA GLY A 26 -8.19 10.36 13.11
C GLY A 26 -7.22 10.70 11.97
N ASP A 27 -5.90 10.66 12.18
CA ASP A 27 -4.93 10.85 11.10
C ASP A 27 -5.05 9.75 10.05
N PHE A 28 -4.75 10.10 8.80
CA PHE A 28 -4.75 9.17 7.68
C PHE A 28 -3.41 8.44 7.57
N ALA A 29 -3.44 7.11 7.60
CA ALA A 29 -2.27 6.27 7.37
C ALA A 29 -2.37 5.65 5.96
N PHE A 30 -1.52 6.08 5.04
CA PHE A 30 -1.41 5.43 3.73
C PHE A 30 -0.59 4.14 3.85
N ILE A 31 -1.20 3.00 3.53
CA ILE A 31 -0.60 1.67 3.70
C ILE A 31 -0.78 0.87 2.41
N SER A 32 0.33 0.41 1.84
CA SER A 32 0.37 -0.40 0.62
C SER A 32 1.71 -1.15 0.57
N GLY A 33 1.75 -2.35 -0.01
CA GLY A 33 2.97 -3.12 -0.18
C GLY A 33 2.75 -4.62 -0.06
N ASP A 34 3.67 -5.30 0.61
CA ASP A 34 3.57 -6.73 0.91
C ASP A 34 2.25 -7.07 1.62
N PHE A 35 1.64 -8.20 1.25
CA PHE A 35 0.32 -8.58 1.74
C PHE A 35 0.28 -8.77 3.27
N GLY A 36 1.25 -9.50 3.83
CA GLY A 36 1.32 -9.78 5.26
C GLY A 36 1.65 -8.52 6.06
N ALA A 37 2.61 -7.73 5.59
CA ALA A 37 2.96 -6.45 6.23
C ALA A 37 1.80 -5.46 6.20
N THR A 38 1.14 -5.31 5.05
CA THR A 38 -0.01 -4.42 4.88
C THR A 38 -1.14 -4.79 5.83
N TYR A 39 -1.47 -6.08 5.93
CA TYR A 39 -2.52 -6.55 6.82
C TYR A 39 -2.22 -6.19 8.29
N LYS A 40 -0.99 -6.49 8.77
CA LYS A 40 -0.58 -6.16 10.14
C LYS A 40 -0.59 -4.65 10.41
N CYS A 41 -0.05 -3.84 9.48
CA CYS A 41 -0.07 -2.38 9.59
C CYS A 41 -1.48 -1.80 9.61
N VAL A 42 -2.40 -2.27 8.75
CA VAL A 42 -3.79 -1.81 8.74
C VAL A 42 -4.47 -2.08 10.08
N ASN A 43 -4.31 -3.29 10.62
CA ASN A 43 -4.90 -3.64 11.90
C ASN A 43 -4.31 -2.83 13.05
N PHE A 44 -2.99 -2.65 13.07
CA PHE A 44 -2.33 -1.80 14.06
C PHE A 44 -2.85 -0.36 14.00
N SER A 45 -2.88 0.23 12.80
CA SER A 45 -3.41 1.59 12.58
C SER A 45 -4.85 1.73 13.06
N LYS A 46 -5.72 0.75 12.80
CA LYS A 46 -7.10 0.77 13.32
C LYS A 46 -7.13 0.72 14.85
N ASN A 47 -6.30 -0.10 15.48
CA ASN A 47 -6.24 -0.24 16.94
C ASN A 47 -5.83 1.07 17.64
N ILE A 48 -4.97 1.88 17.02
CA ILE A 48 -4.59 3.21 17.52
C ILE A 48 -5.46 4.35 16.96
N ASN A 49 -6.64 4.03 16.40
CA ASN A 49 -7.64 4.96 15.88
C ASN A 49 -7.18 5.82 14.68
N LEU A 50 -6.31 5.29 13.83
CA LEU A 50 -5.96 5.90 12.54
C LEU A 50 -6.91 5.46 11.42
N LEU A 51 -7.06 6.32 10.43
CA LEU A 51 -7.80 6.04 9.21
C LEU A 51 -6.86 5.43 8.16
N ALA A 52 -6.71 4.10 8.19
CA ALA A 52 -5.92 3.38 7.21
C ALA A 52 -6.52 3.50 5.79
N VAL A 53 -5.72 3.92 4.81
CA VAL A 53 -6.12 4.10 3.41
C VAL A 53 -5.13 3.48 2.42
N TYR A 54 -5.61 3.13 1.22
CA TYR A 54 -4.81 2.68 0.10
C TYR A 54 -5.17 3.41 -1.19
N ALA A 55 -4.24 3.46 -2.14
CA ALA A 55 -4.42 4.09 -3.42
C ALA A 55 -5.10 3.12 -4.40
N THR A 56 -6.07 3.61 -5.15
CA THR A 56 -6.62 2.89 -6.30
C THR A 56 -6.05 3.47 -7.59
N THR A 57 -5.59 2.61 -8.48
CA THR A 57 -5.03 3.00 -9.78
C THR A 57 -5.92 2.53 -10.93
N LYS A 58 -6.13 3.39 -11.92
CA LYS A 58 -6.68 3.00 -13.22
C LYS A 58 -5.53 2.49 -14.08
N ARG A 59 -5.69 1.29 -14.65
CA ARG A 59 -4.77 0.72 -15.63
C ARG A 59 -5.43 0.71 -17.00
N GLU A 60 -4.79 1.32 -17.98
CA GLU A 60 -5.21 1.32 -19.39
C GLU A 60 -4.09 0.70 -20.22
N VAL A 61 -4.41 -0.36 -20.97
CA VAL A 61 -3.45 -1.09 -21.80
C VAL A 61 -3.92 -1.01 -23.24
N PHE A 62 -3.03 -0.60 -24.13
CA PHE A 62 -3.31 -0.54 -25.56
C PHE A 62 -2.05 -0.91 -26.35
N GLU A 63 -2.26 -1.43 -27.54
CA GLU A 63 -1.21 -1.77 -28.49
C GLU A 63 -1.29 -0.80 -29.66
N VAL A 64 -0.13 -0.26 -30.05
CA VAL A 64 -0.01 0.60 -31.23
C VAL A 64 0.98 -0.02 -32.18
N ILE A 65 0.65 -0.02 -33.47
CA ILE A 65 1.58 -0.44 -34.52
C ILE A 65 2.26 0.82 -35.03
N GLU A 66 3.58 0.87 -34.90
CA GLU A 66 4.40 2.00 -35.34
C GLU A 66 5.62 1.45 -36.09
N ASN A 67 5.80 1.85 -37.35
CA ASN A 67 6.87 1.36 -38.23
C ASN A 67 6.93 -0.17 -38.38
N GLY A 68 5.77 -0.85 -38.32
CA GLY A 68 5.69 -2.31 -38.41
C GLY A 68 6.00 -3.04 -37.10
N GLU A 69 6.32 -2.33 -36.02
CA GLU A 69 6.51 -2.88 -34.69
C GLU A 69 5.25 -2.74 -33.83
N VAL A 70 4.94 -3.76 -33.04
CA VAL A 70 3.86 -3.70 -32.03
C VAL A 70 4.42 -3.13 -30.73
N LYS A 71 3.95 -1.95 -30.33
CA LYS A 71 4.26 -1.35 -29.04
C LYS A 71 3.10 -1.53 -28.07
N LYS A 72 3.35 -2.22 -26.97
CA LYS A 72 2.39 -2.34 -25.86
C LYS A 72 2.61 -1.23 -24.85
N ILE A 73 1.60 -0.39 -24.64
CA ILE A 73 1.65 0.73 -23.70
C ILE A 73 0.72 0.43 -22.54
N SER A 74 1.26 0.49 -21.31
CA SER A 74 0.49 0.36 -20.08
C SER A 74 0.53 1.69 -19.31
N LYS A 75 -0.60 2.41 -19.27
CA LYS A 75 -0.77 3.64 -18.50
C LYS A 75 -1.35 3.30 -17.13
N PHE A 76 -0.70 3.78 -16.08
CA PHE A 76 -1.16 3.66 -14.69
C PHE A 76 -1.41 5.06 -14.14
N ARG A 77 -2.63 5.33 -13.68
CA ARG A 77 -3.01 6.63 -13.12
C ARG A 77 -3.58 6.46 -11.72
N HIS A 78 -3.08 7.21 -10.75
CA HIS A 78 -3.73 7.34 -9.45
C HIS A 78 -5.15 7.89 -9.63
N VAL A 79 -6.13 7.32 -8.92
CA VAL A 79 -7.54 7.75 -8.97
C VAL A 79 -7.97 8.41 -7.67
N ARG A 80 -7.75 7.74 -6.54
CA ARG A 80 -8.07 8.22 -5.19
C ARG A 80 -7.47 7.31 -4.13
N PHE A 81 -7.56 7.76 -2.88
CA PHE A 81 -7.44 6.90 -1.71
C PHE A 81 -8.80 6.31 -1.30
N ARG A 82 -8.80 5.08 -0.78
CA ARG A 82 -9.96 4.41 -0.17
C ARG A 82 -9.57 3.90 1.21
N ARG A 83 -10.51 3.87 2.15
CA ARG A 83 -10.30 3.27 3.47
C ARG A 83 -10.24 1.75 3.37
N TYR A 84 -9.40 1.15 4.19
CA TYR A 84 -9.52 -0.27 4.51
C TYR A 84 -10.73 -0.47 5.43
N PHE A 85 -11.54 -1.50 5.16
CA PHE A 85 -12.67 -1.93 5.99
C PHE A 85 -12.20 -2.92 7.05
#